data_AF-A0A5K1AZE0-F1
#
_entry.id   AF-A0A5K1AZE0-F1
#
_cell.length_a   1.000
_cell.length_b   1.000
_cell.length_c   1.000
_cell.angle_alpha   90.00
_cell.angle_beta   90.00
_cell.angle_gamma   90.00
#
_symmetry.space_group_name_H-M   'P 1'
#
loop_
_entity.id
_entity.type
_entity.pdbx_description
1 polymer ?
#
loop_
_entity_poly.entity_id
_entity_poly.type
_entity_poly.pdbx_seq_one_letter_code
_entity_poly.pdbx_strand_id
1 'polypeptide(L)' 'VITLDMGLLVAGTKYRGEFEERLKKLMEEIKQSDEIILFIDEVHTLIGAGAAEGAIDAANILKPALARGELQ' A
#
# COMPACT_ATOMS: atom_id res chain seq x y z
N VAL A 1 2.13 -4.18 15.57
CA VAL A 1 1.11 -4.35 14.51
C VAL A 1 0.54 -2.98 14.17
N ILE A 2 0.67 -2.55 12.92
CA ILE A 2 0.14 -1.28 12.40
C ILE A 2 -0.89 -1.61 11.33
N THR A 3 -2.06 -0.97 11.39
CA THR A 3 -3.09 -1.12 10.37
C THR A 3 -2.91 -0.08 9.27
N LEU A 4 -2.92 -0.54 8.02
CA LEU A 4 -2.90 0.33 6.86
C LEU A 4 -4.32 0.82 6.54
N ASP A 5 -4.56 2.12 6.73
CA ASP A 5 -5.81 2.75 6.31
C ASP A 5 -5.68 3.27 4.86
N MET A 6 -6.40 2.60 3.96
CA MET A 6 -6.42 2.97 2.55
C MET A 6 -7.15 4.28 2.26
N GLY A 7 -8.16 4.62 3.06
CA GLY A 7 -8.86 5.89 2.96
C GLY A 7 -7.94 7.06 3.26
N LEU A 8 -7.10 6.95 4.29
CA LEU A 8 -6.10 7.98 4.62
C LEU A 8 -5.00 8.11 3.57
N LEU A 9 -4.58 7.00 2.96
CA LEU A 9 -3.58 7.05 1.89
C LEU A 9 -4.10 7.77 0.64
N VAL A 10 -5.35 7.54 0.27
CA VAL A 10 -6.01 8.17 -0.88
C VAL A 10 -6.44 9.60 -0.57
N ALA A 11 -6.83 9.89 0.67
CA ALA A 11 -7.23 11.22 1.10
C ALA A 11 -6.13 12.26 0.82
N GLY A 12 -6.51 13.34 0.17
CA GLY A 12 -5.61 14.43 -0.19
C GLY A 12 -4.66 14.13 -1.35
N THR A 13 -4.78 12.98 -2.02
CA THR A 13 -4.13 12.72 -3.31
C THR A 13 -5.08 13.14 -4.44
N LYS A 14 -4.60 13.98 -5.36
CA LYS A 14 -5.36 14.36 -6.57
C LYS A 14 -5.03 13.47 -7.75
N TYR A 15 -3.84 12.87 -7.73
CA TYR A 15 -3.32 12.07 -8.81
C TYR A 15 -2.81 10.73 -8.30
N ARG A 16 -2.93 9.70 -9.14
CA ARG A 16 -2.41 8.35 -8.87
C ARG A 16 -0.93 8.34 -8.47
N GLY A 17 -0.11 9.18 -9.10
CA GLY A 17 1.33 9.26 -8.81
C GLY A 17 1.63 9.70 -7.37
N GLU A 18 0.81 10.60 -6.81
CA GLU A 18 0.99 11.08 -5.42
C GLU A 18 0.67 9.98 -4.42
N PHE A 19 -0.37 9.19 -4.69
CA PHE A 19 -0.67 7.99 -3.92
C PHE A 19 0.49 7.00 -3.97
N GLU A 20 0.99 6.69 -5.17
CA GLU A 20 2.07 5.71 -5.35
C GLU A 20 3.35 6.16 -4.63
N GLU A 21 3.69 7.45 -4.68
CA GLU A 21 4.84 8.00 -3.97
C GLU A 21 4.67 7.90 -2.45
N ARG A 22 3.47 8.21 -1.94
CA ARG A 22 3.16 8.10 -0.50
C ARG A 22 3.26 6.65 -0.03
N LEU A 23 2.69 5.71 -0.79
CA LEU A 23 2.78 4.29 -0.47
C LEU A 23 4.23 3.79 -0.51
N LYS A 24 5.03 4.22 -1.49
CA LYS A 24 6.46 3.88 -1.55
C LYS A 24 7.22 4.38 -0.32
N LYS A 25 6.98 5.63 0.11
CA LYS A 25 7.63 6.19 1.31
C LYS A 25 7.28 5.38 2.56
N LEU A 26 6.00 5.09 2.75
CA LEU A 26 5.54 4.27 3.88
C LEU A 26 6.19 2.87 3.86
N MET A 27 6.28 2.26 2.69
CA MET A 27 6.92 0.96 2.51
C MET A 27 8.41 0.97 2.86
N GLU A 28 9.14 2.02 2.49
CA GLU A 28 10.56 2.16 2.87
C GLU A 28 10.73 2.34 4.38
N GLU A 29 9.83 3.05 5.05
CA GLU A 29 9.84 3.18 6.51
C GLU A 29 9.57 1.85 7.22
N ILE A 30 8.59 1.07 6.72
CA ILE A 30 8.25 -0.25 7.29
C ILE A 30 9.43 -1.23 7.12
N LYS A 31 10.07 -1.25 5.94
CA LYS A 31 11.24 -2.12 5.68
C LYS A 31 12.44 -1.82 6.57
N GLN A 32 12.53 -0.63 7.15
CA GLN A 32 13.63 -0.28 8.06
C GLN A 32 13.41 -0.78 9.49
N SER A 33 12.26 -1.40 9.79
CA SER A 33 11.92 -1.88 11.12
C SER A 33 11.42 -3.33 11.09
N ASP A 34 12.23 -4.24 11.64
CA ASP A 34 11.90 -5.66 11.75
C ASP A 34 10.79 -5.96 12.79
N GLU A 35 10.33 -4.96 13.56
CA GLU A 35 9.32 -5.11 14.61
C GLU A 35 7.90 -4.73 14.16
N ILE A 36 7.75 -4.27 12.91
CA ILE A 36 6.46 -3.84 12.37
C ILE A 36 5.79 -4.99 11.63
N ILE A 37 4.64 -5.42 12.14
CA ILE A 37 3.68 -6.25 11.41
C ILE A 37 2.67 -5.33 10.74
N LEU A 38 2.54 -5.42 9.41
CA LEU A 38 1.61 -4.60 8.63
C LEU A 38 0.29 -5.34 8.42
N PHE A 39 -0.79 -4.83 9.00
CA PHE A 39 -2.12 -5.38 8.81
C PHE A 39 -2.89 -4.62 7.72
N ILE A 40 -3.43 -5.36 6.76
CA ILE A 40 -4.28 -4.84 5.68
C ILE A 40 -5.57 -5.65 5.70
N ASP A 41 -6.68 -5.02 6.07
CA ASP A 41 -7.98 -5.70 6.21
C ASP A 41 -8.49 -6.21 4.85
N GLU A 42 -8.55 -5.33 3.86
CA GLU A 42 -9.04 -5.66 2.52
C GLU A 42 -7.97 -5.47 1.44
N VAL A 43 -7.06 -6.45 1.30
CA VAL A 43 -6.00 -6.38 0.30
C VAL A 43 -6.53 -6.28 -1.14
N HIS A 44 -7.75 -6.74 -1.40
CA HIS A 44 -8.36 -6.68 -2.72
C HIS A 44 -8.67 -5.24 -3.18
N THR A 45 -8.82 -4.30 -2.25
CA THR A 45 -8.92 -2.86 -2.54
C THR A 45 -7.67 -2.32 -3.23
N LEU A 46 -6.52 -2.99 -3.03
CA LEU A 46 -5.21 -2.67 -3.62
C LEU A 46 -4.93 -3.36 -4.94
N ILE A 47 -5.66 -4.45 -5.22
CA ILE A 47 -5.40 -5.35 -6.35
C ILE A 47 -6.42 -5.13 -7.47
N GLY A 48 -7.63 -4.63 -7.18
CA GLY A 48 -8.60 -4.41 -8.25
C GLY A 48 -10.00 -4.01 -7.82
N ALA A 49 -10.19 -2.75 -7.44
CA ALA A 49 -11.49 -2.07 -7.61
C ALA A 49 -11.66 -1.57 -9.07
N GLY A 50 -11.31 -2.41 -10.05
CA GLY A 50 -11.15 -2.11 -11.48
C GLY A 50 -12.41 -1.75 -12.26
N ALA A 51 -13.31 -0.92 -11.73
CA ALA A 51 -14.49 -0.44 -12.47
C ALA A 51 -14.76 1.07 -12.34
N ALA A 52 -14.05 1.78 -11.47
CA ALA A 52 -14.12 3.24 -11.38
C ALA A 52 -12.77 3.85 -11.79
N GLU A 53 -12.78 5.00 -12.48
CA GLU A 53 -11.64 5.75 -13.03
C GLU A 53 -10.58 6.19 -11.97
N GLY A 54 -9.98 5.23 -11.28
CA GLY A 54 -9.13 5.47 -10.13
C GLY A 54 -8.72 4.21 -9.38
N ALA A 55 -8.83 3.02 -10.00
CA ALA A 55 -8.32 1.78 -9.40
C ALA A 55 -6.80 1.88 -9.25
N ILE A 56 -6.37 2.12 -8.01
CA ILE A 56 -4.99 2.29 -7.60
C ILE A 56 -4.32 0.92 -7.52
N ASP A 57 -3.30 0.69 -8.35
CA ASP A 57 -2.56 -0.57 -8.43
C ASP A 57 -1.41 -0.61 -7.40
N ALA A 58 -1.78 -0.54 -6.13
CA ALA A 58 -0.85 -0.71 -5.01
C ALA A 58 -0.26 -2.13 -4.99
N ALA A 59 -0.91 -3.10 -5.63
CA ALA A 59 -0.44 -4.47 -5.73
C ALA A 59 0.92 -4.59 -6.42
N ASN A 60 1.25 -3.75 -7.40
CA ASN A 60 2.56 -3.76 -8.04
C ASN A 60 3.72 -3.36 -7.10
N ILE A 61 3.42 -2.58 -6.05
CA ILE A 61 4.40 -2.18 -5.03
C ILE A 61 4.53 -3.28 -3.96
N LEU A 62 3.41 -3.87 -3.55
CA LEU A 62 3.37 -4.84 -2.45
C LEU A 62 3.80 -6.25 -2.86
N LYS A 63 3.43 -6.73 -4.05
CA LYS A 63 3.73 -8.11 -4.51
C LYS A 63 5.22 -8.45 -4.43
N PRO A 64 6.17 -7.61 -4.88
CA PRO A 64 7.59 -7.94 -4.80
C PRO A 64 8.10 -7.99 -3.35
N ALA A 65 7.63 -7.09 -2.47
CA ALA A 65 8.05 -7.05 -1.06
C ALA A 65 7.52 -8.27 -0.29
N LEU A 66 6.26 -8.66 -0.54
CA LEU A 66 5.66 -9.88 0.00
C LEU A 66 6.38 -11.14 -0.52
N ALA A 67 6.70 -11.20 -1.82
CA ALA A 67 7.40 -12.34 -2.40
C ALA A 67 8.83 -12.53 -1.86
N ARG A 68 9.48 -11.43 -1.43
CA ARG A 68 10.81 -11.48 -0.81
C ARG A 68 10.77 -11.72 0.71
N GLY A 69 9.58 -11.68 1.33
CA GLY A 69 9.43 -11.78 2.78
C GLY A 69 9.91 -10.55 3.54
N GLU A 70 10.05 -9.40 2.86
CA GLU A 70 10.39 -8.10 3.47
C GLU A 70 9.22 -7.50 4.25
N LEU A 71 8.01 -7.99 4.01
CA LEU A 71 6.80 -7.65 4.73
C LEU A 71 6.21 -8.90 5.38
N GLN A 72 5.77 -8.76 6.63
CA GLN A 72 5.07 -9.77 7.40
C GLN A 72 3.74 -9.24 7.97
#